data_AF-A0A7J9I923-F1
#
_entry.id   AF-A0A7J9I923-F1
#
_cell.length_a   1.000
_cell.length_b   1.000
_cell.length_c   1.000
_cell.angle_alpha   90.00
_cell.angle_beta   90.00
_cell.angle_gamma   90.00
#
_symmetry.space_group_name_H-M   'P 1'
#
loop_
_entity.id
_entity.type
_entity.pdbx_description
1 polymer ?
#
loop_
_entity_poly.entity_id
_entity_poly.type
_entity_poly.pdbx_seq_one_letter_code
_entity_poly.pdbx_strand_id
1 'polypeptide(L)'
;MQHQRLKQQQQALMQQALLQQQSLYHPGILAPPQIEPIPSGNLPPGFVPSTCRSVYVGNIHTQVTEPLLQEVFASTGPVEGCKLVRKE
;
A
#
# COMPACT_ATOMS: atom_id res chain seq x y z
N MET A 1 -4.73 -50.48 24.33
CA MET A 1 -5.27 -49.81 23.12
C MET A 1 -5.76 -48.39 23.40
N GLN A 2 -6.59 -48.14 24.41
CA GLN A 2 -7.15 -46.79 24.69
C GLN A 2 -6.08 -45.74 25.08
N HIS A 3 -5.08 -46.15 25.88
CA HIS A 3 -3.98 -45.29 26.29
C HIS A 3 -3.08 -44.82 25.13
N GLN A 4 -2.99 -45.62 24.06
CA GLN A 4 -2.18 -45.30 22.89
C GLN A 4 -2.84 -44.25 21.99
N ARG A 5 -4.18 -44.24 21.92
CA ARG A 5 -4.95 -43.23 21.19
C ARG A 5 -4.86 -41.86 21.84
N LEU A 6 -4.86 -41.79 23.17
CA LEU A 6 -4.75 -40.52 23.90
C LEU A 6 -3.38 -39.86 23.67
N LYS A 7 -2.30 -40.66 23.70
CA LYS A 7 -0.94 -40.16 23.44
C LYS A 7 -0.79 -39.65 21.99
N GLN A 8 -1.39 -40.35 21.03
CA GLN A 8 -1.36 -39.95 19.62
C GLN A 8 -2.16 -38.66 19.36
N GLN A 9 -3.31 -38.48 20.03
CA GLN A 9 -4.09 -37.25 19.93
C GLN A 9 -3.37 -36.04 20.52
N GLN A 10 -2.70 -36.22 21.67
CA GLN A 10 -1.89 -35.16 22.28
C GLN A 10 -0.69 -34.75 21.41
N GLN A 11 -0.09 -35.71 20.71
CA GLN A 11 1.03 -35.46 19.79
C GLN A 11 0.57 -34.74 18.51
N ALA A 12 -0.63 -35.03 18.01
CA ALA A 12 -1.21 -34.34 16.84
C ALA A 12 -1.53 -32.86 17.15
N LEU A 13 -2.10 -32.59 18.33
CA LEU A 13 -2.39 -31.23 18.78
C LEU A 13 -1.11 -30.39 18.91
N MET A 14 -0.04 -30.97 19.45
CA MET A 14 1.25 -30.29 19.57
C MET A 14 1.86 -29.97 18.19
N GLN A 15 1.72 -30.89 17.23
CA GLN A 15 2.21 -30.70 15.87
C GLN A 15 1.40 -29.60 15.13
N GLN A 16 0.10 -29.51 15.38
CA GLN A 16 -0.76 -28.47 14.82
C GLN A 16 -0.45 -27.07 15.39
N ALA A 17 -0.10 -26.98 16.68
CA ALA A 17 0.29 -25.71 17.32
C ALA A 17 1.61 -25.14 16.76
N LEU A 18 2.57 -26.01 16.44
CA LEU A 18 3.86 -25.59 15.89
C LEU A 18 3.72 -24.99 14.48
N LEU A 19 2.84 -25.56 13.65
CA LEU A 19 2.55 -25.02 12.31
C LEU A 19 1.84 -23.66 12.38
N GLN A 20 0.97 -23.45 13.37
CA GLN A 20 0.31 -22.16 13.55
C GLN A 20 1.29 -21.06 14.00
N GLN A 21 2.29 -21.42 14.83
CA GLN A 21 3.32 -20.46 15.26
C GLN A 21 4.24 -20.05 14.10
N GLN A 22 4.59 -20.97 13.18
CA GLN A 22 5.45 -20.63 12.05
C GLN A 22 4.80 -19.65 11.05
N SER A 23 3.46 -19.62 10.93
CA SER A 23 2.78 -18.64 10.08
C SER A 23 2.83 -17.21 10.63
N LEU A 24 3.21 -17.02 11.90
CA LEU A 24 3.32 -15.71 12.54
C LEU A 24 4.71 -15.07 12.38
N TYR A 25 5.72 -15.82 11.94
CA TYR A 25 7.08 -15.33 11.77
C TYR A 25 7.50 -15.42 10.30
N HIS A 26 7.18 -14.37 9.55
CA HIS A 26 7.84 -14.11 8.26
C HIS A 26 9.23 -13.51 8.56
N PRO A 27 10.33 -14.23 8.28
CA PRO A 27 11.67 -13.70 8.52
C PRO A 27 12.04 -12.78 7.37
N GLY A 28 11.72 -11.49 7.48
CA GLY A 28 12.24 -10.50 6.54
C GLY A 28 11.45 -9.21 6.43
N ILE A 29 11.34 -8.41 7.49
CA ILE A 29 10.98 -6.99 7.33
C ILE A 29 11.81 -6.16 8.33
N LEU A 30 13.03 -5.82 7.91
CA LEU A 30 13.64 -4.52 8.22
C LEU A 30 13.67 -3.69 6.92
N ALA A 31 12.59 -3.75 6.16
CA ALA A 31 12.39 -2.85 5.04
C ALA A 31 11.78 -1.54 5.59
N PRO A 32 12.26 -0.36 5.11
CA PRO A 32 11.67 0.94 5.41
C PRO A 32 10.15 0.88 5.13
N PRO A 33 9.32 1.78 5.71
CA PRO A 33 7.87 1.73 5.55
C PRO A 33 7.53 1.59 4.07
N GLN A 34 7.22 0.34 3.68
CA GLN A 34 6.64 0.07 2.39
C GLN A 34 5.30 0.75 2.48
N ILE A 35 5.17 1.88 1.80
CA ILE A 35 3.88 2.35 1.34
C ILE A 35 3.35 1.16 0.56
N GLU A 36 2.53 0.32 1.21
CA GLU A 36 1.86 -0.77 0.53
C GLU A 36 1.21 -0.14 -0.70
N PRO A 37 1.52 -0.61 -1.92
CA PRO A 37 0.86 -0.10 -3.10
C PRO A 37 -0.62 -0.31 -2.86
N ILE A 38 -1.33 0.78 -2.64
CA ILE A 38 -2.77 0.82 -2.42
C ILE A 38 -3.36 -0.11 -3.48
N PRO A 39 -4.04 -1.20 -3.11
CA PRO A 39 -4.44 -2.21 -4.07
C PRO A 39 -5.19 -1.51 -5.20
N SER A 40 -4.59 -1.66 -6.38
CA SER A 40 -4.86 -0.98 -7.64
C SER A 40 -6.23 -1.39 -8.20
N GLY A 41 -7.28 -1.27 -7.39
CA GLY A 41 -8.58 -1.93 -7.58
C GLY A 41 -9.45 -1.37 -8.69
N ASN A 42 -8.92 -0.50 -9.57
CA ASN A 42 -9.65 0.01 -10.72
C ASN A 42 -8.76 0.56 -11.85
N LEU A 43 -7.49 0.16 -11.90
CA LEU A 43 -6.57 0.66 -12.94
C LEU A 43 -6.63 -0.22 -14.18
N PRO A 44 -6.59 0.36 -15.40
CA PRO A 44 -6.71 -0.41 -16.64
C PRO A 44 -5.54 -1.40 -16.77
N PRO A 45 -5.74 -2.52 -17.50
CA PRO A 45 -4.66 -3.47 -17.75
C PRO A 45 -3.48 -2.76 -18.43
N GLY A 46 -2.29 -2.85 -17.82
CA GLY A 46 -1.07 -2.17 -18.28
C GLY A 46 -0.79 -0.81 -17.65
N PHE A 47 -1.62 -0.34 -16.71
CA PHE A 47 -1.31 0.86 -15.93
C PHE A 47 -0.18 0.58 -14.95
N VAL A 48 0.94 1.25 -15.14
CA VAL A 48 2.08 1.21 -14.21
C VAL A 48 2.10 2.54 -13.46
N PRO A 49 1.80 2.58 -12.16
CA PRO A 49 1.74 3.85 -11.42
C PRO A 49 3.07 4.61 -11.44
N SER A 50 4.21 3.90 -11.58
CA SER A 50 5.53 4.53 -11.70
C SER A 50 5.74 5.31 -13.01
N THR A 51 4.88 5.15 -14.02
CA THR A 51 4.93 5.93 -15.26
C THR A 51 4.01 7.15 -15.23
N CYS A 52 3.19 7.31 -14.19
CA CYS A 52 2.32 8.47 -14.02
C CYS A 52 3.12 9.65 -13.48
N ARG A 53 3.29 10.67 -14.32
CA ARG A 53 4.02 11.91 -13.96
C ARG A 53 3.08 13.02 -13.47
N SER A 54 1.77 12.74 -13.46
CA SER A 54 0.74 13.69 -13.04
C SER A 54 0.23 13.36 -11.65
N VAL A 55 0.03 14.39 -10.83
CA VAL A 55 -0.50 14.28 -9.47
C VAL A 55 -1.85 15.00 -9.36
N TYR A 56 -2.77 14.41 -8.60
CA TYR A 56 -4.03 15.06 -8.27
C TYR A 56 -3.92 15.71 -6.89
N VAL A 57 -4.24 17.00 -6.81
CA VAL A 57 -4.18 17.78 -5.56
C VAL A 57 -5.58 18.26 -5.22
N GLY A 58 -6.11 17.78 -4.10
CA GLY A 58 -7.44 18.13 -3.60
C GLY A 58 -7.41 19.26 -2.56
N ASN A 59 -8.59 19.65 -2.09
CA ASN A 59 -8.76 20.65 -1.02
C ASN A 59 -8.07 22.00 -1.30
N ILE A 60 -8.10 22.43 -2.56
CA ILE A 60 -7.52 23.70 -2.99
C ILE A 60 -8.51 24.84 -2.70
N HIS A 61 -8.06 25.89 -2.01
CA HIS A 61 -8.87 27.06 -1.70
C HIS A 61 -9.30 27.81 -2.97
N THR A 62 -10.49 28.40 -2.98
CA THR A 62 -11.11 29.02 -4.18
C THR A 62 -10.31 30.19 -4.78
N GLN A 63 -9.51 30.87 -3.96
CA GLN A 63 -8.65 31.96 -4.39
C GLN A 63 -7.32 31.50 -5.02
N VAL A 64 -6.97 30.21 -4.90
CA VAL A 64 -5.75 29.68 -5.49
C VAL A 64 -5.92 29.59 -7.01
N THR A 65 -4.84 29.92 -7.71
CA THR A 65 -4.77 29.97 -9.17
C THR A 65 -3.71 29.00 -9.69
N GLU A 66 -3.80 28.62 -10.96
CA GLU A 66 -2.83 27.74 -11.62
C GLU A 66 -1.39 28.29 -11.59
N PRO A 67 -1.13 29.60 -11.82
CA PRO A 67 0.23 30.13 -11.71
C PRO A 67 0.81 29.96 -10.31
N LEU A 68 0.03 30.24 -9.26
CA LEU A 68 0.50 30.08 -7.88
C LEU A 68 0.87 28.62 -7.57
N LEU A 69 0.06 27.66 -8.04
CA LEU A 69 0.38 26.24 -7.89
C LEU A 69 1.65 25.86 -8.65
N GLN A 70 1.83 26.36 -9.88
CA GLN A 70 3.03 26.11 -10.67
C GLN A 70 4.29 26.65 -9.97
N GLU A 71 4.26 27.87 -9.46
CA GLU A 71 5.39 28.47 -8.73
C GLU A 71 5.75 27.66 -7.47
N VAL A 72 4.75 27.25 -6.69
CA VAL A 72 4.95 26.45 -5.49
C VAL A 72 5.55 25.08 -5.84
N PHE A 73 4.98 24.37 -6.82
CA PHE A 73 5.47 23.03 -7.19
C PHE A 73 6.79 23.06 -7.96
N ALA A 74 7.11 24.16 -8.66
CA ALA A 74 8.40 24.34 -9.33
C ALA A 74 9.58 24.25 -8.34
N SER A 75 9.37 24.58 -7.07
CA SER A 75 10.38 24.42 -6.01
C SER A 75 10.75 22.95 -5.74
N THR A 76 9.84 22.01 -6.04
CA THR A 76 10.04 20.56 -5.85
C THR A 76 10.60 19.90 -7.12
N GLY A 77 10.42 20.53 -8.29
CA GLY A 77 10.95 20.06 -9.56
C GLY A 77 10.22 20.65 -10.77
N PRO A 78 10.63 20.30 -12.00
CA PRO A 78 10.00 20.79 -13.22
C PRO A 78 8.51 20.42 -13.31
N VAL A 79 7.67 21.41 -13.59
CA VAL A 79 6.23 21.23 -13.79
C VAL A 79 5.93 21.34 -15.29
N GLU A 80 5.56 20.23 -15.93
CA GLU A 80 5.23 20.22 -17.37
C GLU A 80 3.87 20.88 -17.68
N GLY A 81 2.94 20.85 -16.72
CA GLY A 81 1.64 21.50 -16.84
C GLY A 81 0.85 21.47 -15.53
N CYS A 82 -0.05 22.42 -15.37
CA CYS A 82 -0.97 22.51 -14.24
C CYS A 82 -2.37 22.80 -14.75
N LYS A 83 -3.37 22.08 -14.24
CA LYS A 83 -4.78 22.29 -14.56
C LYS A 83 -5.59 22.39 -13.28
N LEU A 84 -6.23 23.54 -13.03
CA LEU A 84 -7.13 23.73 -11.90
C LEU A 84 -8.58 23.45 -12.33
N VAL A 85 -9.17 22.40 -11.76
CA VAL A 85 -10.57 22.02 -12.02
C VAL A 85 -11.44 22.56 -10.88
N ARG A 86 -12.45 23.36 -11.21
CA ARG A 86 -13.45 23.85 -10.25
C ARG A 86 -14.81 23.23 -10.57
N LYS A 87 -15.53 22.86 -9.51
CA LYS A 87 -16.95 22.50 -9.62
C LYS A 87 -17.73 23.82 -9.55
N GLU A 88 -18.41 24.17 -10.62
CA GLU A 88 -19.35 25.31 -10.65
C GLU A 88 -20.53 25.05 -9.70
#